data_AF-A0A8S0H897-F1
#
_entry.id   AF-A0A8S0H897-F1
#
_cell.length_a   1.000
_cell.length_b   1.000
_cell.length_c   1.000
_cell.angle_alpha   90.00
_cell.angle_beta   90.00
_cell.angle_gamma   90.00
#
_symmetry.space_group_name_H-M   'P 1'
#
loop_
_entity.id
_entity.type
_entity.pdbx_description
1 polymer ?
#
loop_
_entity_poly.entity_id
_entity_poly.type
_entity_poly.pdbx_seq_one_letter_code
_entity_poly.pdbx_strand_id
1 'polypeptide(L)'
;MFDSLSIRLKIVLLSGLCLLGVVALIVGMNLYQSQQNNQLVNTSSTRMLTAGVEELLQAKAADQAVRVQKTFGESNLVITALADQVRDLRDMASKRGLEAAALREELNHSLKTAFERNPKVLGIWLAYEPNALDGKDSEFLNDAARASNERGRFATYWSRSGGQQLNTVMVEDDLTKTTLNLSGTPYNVWYTCPRDSRRTCLLDPYADTIGEDKKQVLMTTISQPLLVDGKVIGVIGVDIALDSLQAAAGESQRFLFNGAGHMMIVAGSGLLAAVGADASQVGKNINETLGAQGKDILALLAGNQNKVLQQGELIRAVYPFSPIADAKPWGVTIDLPQQVLLADSVKLQGLLDEAQTSGTVKTVLVAVGAGLLGLLLIWLSASGVTRPINSVAQMLKAIASGDGDLTQRLDYSKKDELGELVGWFNRFLDKLQPTIAQIKQSITEARGTADQSSEIARQTSEGMQVQFREIDQVATASNEMSATAHDVANSASNAAQAARGADQSAKEGMTIIERSTRDISLLADEVSKAVGKSKPWR
;
A
#
# COMPACT_ATOMS: atom_id res chain seq x y z
N MET A 1 -38.49 -1.45 0.44
CA MET A 1 -37.84 -1.70 -0.87
C MET A 1 -37.18 -3.08 -0.96
N PHE A 2 -36.70 -3.69 0.13
CA PHE A 2 -36.14 -5.04 0.11
C PHE A 2 -37.18 -6.15 -0.11
N ASP A 3 -38.44 -5.96 0.29
CA ASP A 3 -39.44 -7.05 0.25
C ASP A 3 -39.91 -7.43 -1.16
N SER A 4 -39.77 -6.55 -2.15
CA SER A 4 -40.12 -6.82 -3.56
C SER A 4 -39.01 -7.49 -4.36
N LEU A 5 -37.82 -7.67 -3.79
CA LEU A 5 -36.67 -8.24 -4.48
C LEU A 5 -36.72 -9.77 -4.48
N SER A 6 -36.39 -10.38 -5.63
CA SER A 6 -36.24 -11.84 -5.72
C SER A 6 -35.21 -12.34 -4.69
N ILE A 7 -35.43 -13.54 -4.17
CA ILE A 7 -34.51 -14.21 -3.22
C ILE A 7 -33.07 -14.22 -3.78
N ARG A 8 -32.93 -14.39 -5.10
CA ARG A 8 -31.64 -14.37 -5.80
C ARG A 8 -30.92 -13.05 -5.63
N LEU A 9 -31.63 -11.94 -5.85
CA LEU A 9 -31.03 -10.61 -5.74
C LEU A 9 -30.67 -10.29 -4.29
N LYS A 10 -31.49 -10.71 -3.31
CA LYS A 10 -31.17 -10.55 -1.89
C LYS A 10 -29.86 -11.25 -1.51
N ILE A 11 -29.70 -12.52 -1.91
CA ILE A 11 -28.48 -13.29 -1.64
C ILE A 11 -27.26 -12.63 -2.28
N VAL A 12 -27.37 -12.22 -3.55
CA VAL A 12 -26.27 -11.59 -4.29
C VAL A 12 -25.90 -10.22 -3.69
N LEU A 13 -26.88 -9.39 -3.34
CA LEU A 13 -26.62 -8.08 -2.72
C LEU A 13 -25.95 -8.20 -1.36
N LEU A 14 -26.50 -9.04 -0.47
CA LEU A 14 -25.99 -9.16 0.90
C LEU A 14 -24.58 -9.77 0.93
N SER A 15 -24.39 -10.87 0.19
CA SER A 15 -23.10 -11.56 0.11
C SER A 15 -22.07 -10.75 -0.68
N GLY A 16 -22.50 -10.06 -1.73
CA GLY A 16 -21.66 -9.16 -2.53
C GLY A 16 -21.18 -7.95 -1.73
N LEU A 17 -22.04 -7.33 -0.91
CA LEU A 17 -21.64 -6.26 0.01
C LEU A 17 -20.60 -6.74 1.03
N CYS A 18 -20.79 -7.94 1.59
CA CYS A 18 -19.83 -8.53 2.53
C CYS A 18 -18.47 -8.77 1.86
N LEU A 19 -18.46 -9.38 0.67
CA LEU A 19 -17.26 -9.60 -0.12
C LEU A 19 -16.52 -8.29 -0.44
N LEU A 20 -17.25 -7.28 -0.92
CA LEU A 20 -16.67 -5.97 -1.23
C LEU A 20 -16.11 -5.29 0.03
N GLY A 21 -16.78 -5.42 1.17
CA GLY A 21 -16.29 -4.92 2.45
C GLY A 21 -14.97 -5.56 2.85
N VAL A 22 -14.85 -6.89 2.78
CA VAL A 22 -13.61 -7.62 3.11
C VAL A 22 -12.48 -7.25 2.15
N VAL A 23 -12.76 -7.22 0.84
CA VAL A 23 -11.76 -6.85 -0.17
C VAL A 23 -11.28 -5.41 0.05
N ALA A 24 -12.19 -4.47 0.29
CA ALA A 24 -11.84 -3.09 0.57
C ALA A 24 -10.99 -2.95 1.84
N LEU A 25 -11.29 -3.72 2.88
CA LEU A 25 -10.55 -3.70 4.15
C LEU A 25 -9.13 -4.27 3.98
N ILE A 26 -8.98 -5.39 3.26
CA ILE A 26 -7.67 -5.98 2.97
C ILE A 26 -6.83 -5.05 2.09
N VAL A 27 -7.41 -4.51 1.02
CA VAL A 27 -6.72 -3.55 0.13
C VAL A 27 -6.34 -2.30 0.91
N GLY A 28 -7.25 -1.74 1.70
CA GLY A 28 -6.99 -0.57 2.54
C GLY A 28 -5.84 -0.82 3.53
N MET A 29 -5.82 -1.98 4.20
CA MET A 29 -4.76 -2.35 5.13
C MET A 29 -3.41 -2.55 4.42
N ASN A 30 -3.41 -3.18 3.24
CA ASN A 30 -2.20 -3.37 2.44
C ASN A 30 -1.63 -2.03 1.95
N LEU A 31 -2.49 -1.13 1.45
CA LEU A 31 -2.09 0.22 1.03
C LEU A 31 -1.55 1.03 2.21
N TYR A 32 -2.20 0.95 3.36
CA TYR A 32 -1.75 1.62 4.58
C TYR A 32 -0.38 1.11 5.05
N GLN A 33 -0.19 -0.22 5.14
CA GLN A 33 1.09 -0.82 5.52
C GLN A 33 2.20 -0.49 4.51
N SER A 34 1.89 -0.53 3.21
CA SER A 34 2.85 -0.17 2.15
C SER A 34 3.29 1.29 2.28
N GLN A 35 2.34 2.21 2.52
CA GLN A 35 2.64 3.63 2.71
C GLN A 35 3.48 3.88 3.97
N GLN A 36 3.17 3.20 5.09
CA GLN A 36 3.98 3.29 6.31
C GLN A 36 5.40 2.75 6.11
N ASN A 37 5.55 1.60 5.45
CA ASN A 37 6.85 1.01 5.16
C ASN A 37 7.68 1.94 4.26
N ASN A 38 7.08 2.51 3.22
CA ASN A 38 7.78 3.45 2.33
C ASN A 38 8.24 4.70 3.07
N GLN A 39 7.40 5.28 3.92
CA GLN A 39 7.80 6.43 4.74
C GLN A 39 8.94 6.08 5.70
N LEU A 40 8.89 4.91 6.33
CA LEU A 40 9.94 4.43 7.22
C LEU A 40 11.26 4.20 6.48
N VAL A 41 11.21 3.51 5.34
CA VAL A 41 12.39 3.24 4.49
C VAL A 41 12.97 4.55 3.98
N ASN A 42 12.15 5.48 3.51
CA ASN A 42 12.62 6.77 3.01
C ASN A 42 13.30 7.59 4.12
N THR A 43 12.65 7.71 5.28
CA THR A 43 13.20 8.47 6.42
C THR A 43 14.48 7.84 6.94
N SER A 44 14.51 6.50 7.06
CA SER A 44 15.69 5.78 7.55
C SER A 44 16.84 5.83 6.56
N SER A 45 16.56 5.67 5.26
CA SER A 45 17.58 5.74 4.20
C SER A 45 18.14 7.15 4.09
N THR A 46 17.30 8.18 4.13
CA THR A 46 17.76 9.58 4.11
C THR A 46 18.66 9.87 5.31
N ARG A 47 18.25 9.49 6.53
CA ARG A 47 19.06 9.69 7.74
C ARG A 47 20.40 8.95 7.66
N MET A 48 20.39 7.69 7.22
CA MET A 48 21.59 6.86 7.10
C MET A 48 22.54 7.40 6.02
N LEU A 49 22.02 7.82 4.87
CA LEU A 49 22.81 8.42 3.80
C LEU A 49 23.40 9.76 4.25
N THR A 50 22.63 10.64 4.88
CA THR A 50 23.14 11.90 5.41
C THR A 50 24.27 11.65 6.41
N ALA A 51 24.05 10.81 7.41
CA ALA A 51 25.09 10.47 8.39
C ALA A 51 26.33 9.85 7.73
N GLY A 52 26.13 8.92 6.80
CA GLY A 52 27.22 8.27 6.07
C GLY A 52 28.04 9.24 5.22
N VAL A 53 27.40 10.25 4.60
CA VAL A 53 28.17 11.26 3.86
C VAL A 53 28.81 12.29 4.78
N GLU A 54 28.19 12.69 5.89
CA GLU A 54 28.86 13.55 6.89
C GLU A 54 30.15 12.88 7.41
N GLU A 55 30.11 11.57 7.68
CA GLU A 55 31.27 10.78 8.10
C GLU A 55 32.31 10.65 6.96
N LEU A 56 31.87 10.37 5.73
CA LEU A 56 32.75 10.34 4.56
C LEU A 56 33.41 11.70 4.31
N LEU A 57 32.67 12.80 4.45
CA LEU A 57 33.17 14.15 4.26
C LEU A 57 34.22 14.49 5.32
N GLN A 58 34.01 14.12 6.59
CA GLN A 58 35.05 14.22 7.62
C GLN A 58 36.27 13.36 7.28
N ALA A 59 36.09 12.12 6.86
CA ALA A 59 37.20 11.24 6.50
C ALA A 59 38.01 11.79 5.32
N LYS A 60 37.35 12.41 4.32
CA LYS A 60 38.03 13.10 3.23
C LYS A 60 38.80 14.32 3.73
N ALA A 61 38.23 15.11 4.63
CA ALA A 61 38.93 16.25 5.23
C ALA A 61 40.16 15.80 6.05
N ALA A 62 40.05 14.68 6.76
CA ALA A 62 41.16 14.05 7.49
C ALA A 62 42.29 13.59 6.55
N ASP A 63 41.96 12.90 5.44
CA ASP A 63 42.94 12.48 4.43
C ASP A 63 43.70 13.69 3.86
N GLN A 64 42.98 14.77 3.56
CA GLN A 64 43.60 16.00 3.08
C GLN A 64 44.49 16.66 4.14
N ALA A 65 44.05 16.69 5.41
CA ALA A 65 44.85 17.20 6.51
C ALA A 65 46.16 16.41 6.67
N VAL A 66 46.13 15.08 6.57
CA VAL A 66 47.34 14.23 6.62
C VAL A 66 48.27 14.52 5.45
N ARG A 67 47.76 14.73 4.23
CA ARG A 67 48.58 15.11 3.06
C ARG A 67 49.27 16.45 3.26
N VAL A 68 48.55 17.44 3.78
CA VAL A 68 49.13 18.76 4.07
C VAL A 68 50.17 18.65 5.18
N GLN A 69 49.85 17.96 6.29
CA GLN A 69 50.77 17.70 7.39
C GLN A 69 52.06 17.01 6.92
N LYS A 70 51.96 16.05 5.99
CA LYS A 70 53.12 15.39 5.39
C LYS A 70 54.03 16.39 4.67
N THR A 71 53.48 17.33 3.90
CA THR A 71 54.27 18.37 3.22
C THR A 71 55.07 19.22 4.23
N PHE A 72 54.44 19.63 5.34
CA PHE A 72 55.15 20.36 6.40
C PHE A 72 56.20 19.48 7.10
N GLY A 73 55.89 18.20 7.34
CA GLY A 73 56.82 17.22 7.90
C GLY A 73 58.06 16.98 7.05
N GLU A 74 57.90 16.88 5.72
CA GLU A 74 59.01 16.76 4.76
C GLU A 74 59.92 17.99 4.83
N SER A 75 59.36 19.20 4.81
CA SER A 75 60.14 20.45 4.96
C SER A 75 60.85 20.54 6.31
N ASN A 76 60.17 20.17 7.40
CA ASN A 76 60.76 20.16 8.73
C ASN A 76 61.93 19.16 8.84
N LEU A 77 61.82 17.98 8.21
CA LEU A 77 62.90 16.99 8.16
C LEU A 77 64.13 17.54 7.42
N VAL A 78 63.91 18.18 6.26
CA VAL A 78 64.98 18.82 5.48
C VAL A 78 65.74 19.83 6.31
N ILE A 79 65.01 20.73 7.00
CA ILE A 79 65.66 21.79 7.76
C ILE A 79 66.32 21.28 9.04
N THR A 80 65.77 20.25 9.67
CA THR A 80 66.38 19.60 10.85
C THR A 80 67.71 18.95 10.48
N ALA A 81 67.75 18.17 9.40
CA ALA A 81 68.98 17.53 8.93
C ALA A 81 70.04 18.56 8.52
N LEU A 82 69.63 19.66 7.89
CA LEU A 82 70.53 20.74 7.53
C LEU A 82 71.04 21.50 8.76
N ALA A 83 70.19 21.72 9.77
CA ALA A 83 70.57 22.33 11.05
C ALA A 83 71.68 21.53 11.75
N ASP A 84 71.57 20.20 11.74
CA ASP A 84 72.60 19.30 12.27
C ASP A 84 73.90 19.42 11.49
N GLN A 85 73.82 19.38 10.15
CA GLN A 85 74.98 19.49 9.28
C GLN A 85 75.73 20.83 9.47
N VAL A 86 75.03 21.97 9.52
CA VAL A 86 75.67 23.28 9.66
C VAL A 86 76.30 23.46 11.04
N ARG A 87 75.68 22.89 12.09
CA ARG A 87 76.25 22.87 13.43
C ARG A 87 77.52 22.04 13.49
N ASP A 88 77.52 20.86 12.86
CA ASP A 88 78.69 19.98 12.82
C ASP A 88 79.84 20.58 12.02
N LEU A 89 79.54 21.28 10.91
CA LEU A 89 80.55 22.04 10.15
C LEU A 89 81.19 23.15 11.00
N ARG A 90 80.38 23.90 11.76
CA ARG A 90 80.88 24.93 12.68
C ARG A 90 81.75 24.33 13.80
N ASP A 91 81.32 23.24 14.41
CA ASP A 91 82.09 22.55 15.46
C ASP A 91 83.41 21.99 14.92
N MET A 92 83.37 21.39 13.72
CA MET A 92 84.56 20.92 13.01
C MET A 92 85.53 22.08 12.73
N ALA A 93 85.03 23.21 12.23
CA ALA A 93 85.85 24.38 11.95
C ALA A 93 86.54 24.91 13.20
N SER A 94 85.80 25.00 14.32
CA SER A 94 86.35 25.42 15.61
C SER A 94 87.42 24.46 16.15
N LYS A 95 87.25 23.14 15.97
CA LYS A 95 88.17 22.13 16.50
C LYS A 95 89.37 21.85 15.60
N ARG A 96 89.22 21.99 14.29
CA ARG A 96 90.23 21.62 13.27
C ARG A 96 90.88 22.81 12.58
N GLY A 97 90.51 24.04 12.95
CA GLY A 97 91.11 25.25 12.41
C GLY A 97 90.78 25.48 10.94
N LEU A 98 89.52 25.24 10.55
CA LEU A 98 89.08 25.62 9.20
C LEU A 98 89.06 27.15 9.09
N GLU A 99 89.66 27.68 8.02
CA GLU A 99 89.65 29.12 7.74
C GLU A 99 88.22 29.66 7.64
N ALA A 100 87.97 30.84 8.21
CA ALA A 100 86.62 31.41 8.29
C ALA A 100 85.97 31.62 6.92
N ALA A 101 86.76 32.04 5.92
CA ALA A 101 86.29 32.17 4.54
C ALA A 101 85.80 30.82 3.97
N ALA A 102 86.57 29.75 4.18
CA ALA A 102 86.22 28.40 3.73
C ALA A 102 84.98 27.87 4.45
N LEU A 103 84.86 28.09 5.77
CA LEU A 103 83.65 27.72 6.52
C LEU A 103 82.39 28.39 5.94
N ARG A 104 82.46 29.69 5.65
CA ARG A 104 81.32 30.44 5.09
C ARG A 104 80.94 29.91 3.70
N GLU A 105 81.92 29.62 2.85
CA GLU A 105 81.69 29.02 1.53
C GLU A 105 81.05 27.62 1.62
N GLU A 106 81.56 26.75 2.49
CA GLU A 106 81.05 25.38 2.70
C GLU A 106 79.63 25.37 3.28
N LEU A 107 79.32 26.31 4.18
CA LEU A 107 77.97 26.49 4.71
C LEU A 107 77.01 26.92 3.60
N ASN A 108 77.38 27.92 2.79
CA ASN A 108 76.54 28.37 1.69
C ASN A 108 76.34 27.27 0.65
N HIS A 109 77.39 26.49 0.36
CA HIS A 109 77.33 25.34 -0.54
C HIS A 109 76.42 24.22 -0.01
N SER A 110 76.46 23.95 1.30
CA SER A 110 75.57 22.98 1.96
C SER A 110 74.10 23.40 1.84
N LEU A 111 73.81 24.69 2.06
CA LEU A 111 72.47 25.25 1.86
C LEU A 111 72.00 25.14 0.42
N LYS A 112 72.85 25.51 -0.55
CA LYS A 112 72.57 25.37 -1.99
C LYS A 112 72.22 23.94 -2.35
N THR A 113 73.03 22.98 -1.89
CA THR A 113 72.83 21.55 -2.17
C THR A 113 71.50 21.05 -1.58
N ALA A 114 71.19 21.42 -0.34
CA ALA A 114 69.93 21.06 0.29
C ALA A 114 68.74 21.68 -0.46
N PHE A 115 68.85 22.93 -0.88
CA PHE A 115 67.84 23.64 -1.65
C PHE A 115 67.61 22.97 -3.02
N GLU A 116 68.67 22.67 -3.78
CA GLU A 116 68.60 22.02 -5.10
C GLU A 116 68.00 20.61 -5.03
N ARG A 117 68.30 19.85 -3.98
CA ARG A 117 67.73 18.50 -3.75
C ARG A 117 66.25 18.52 -3.36
N ASN A 118 65.73 19.67 -2.94
CA ASN A 118 64.35 19.83 -2.49
C ASN A 118 63.61 20.81 -3.42
N PRO A 119 63.21 20.40 -4.63
CA PRO A 119 62.60 21.30 -5.61
C PRO A 119 61.23 21.85 -5.18
N LYS A 120 60.59 21.24 -4.18
CA LYS A 120 59.28 21.65 -3.66
C LYS A 120 59.33 22.80 -2.65
N VAL A 121 60.49 23.11 -2.07
CA VAL A 121 60.61 24.24 -1.14
C VAL A 121 60.77 25.54 -1.93
N LEU A 122 60.21 26.63 -1.41
CA LEU A 122 60.37 27.95 -2.01
C LEU A 122 61.79 28.47 -1.77
N GLY A 123 62.31 28.28 -0.55
CA GLY A 123 63.65 28.70 -0.19
C GLY A 123 64.16 28.08 1.10
N ILE A 124 65.46 28.17 1.29
CA ILE A 124 66.19 27.75 2.48
C ILE A 124 67.15 28.87 2.86
N TRP A 125 67.12 29.29 4.12
CA TRP A 125 67.96 30.38 4.62
C TRP A 125 68.62 30.03 5.94
N LEU A 126 69.71 30.74 6.24
CA LEU A 126 70.47 30.64 7.48
C LEU A 126 71.03 32.01 7.86
N ALA A 127 70.74 32.46 9.07
CA ALA A 127 71.32 33.66 9.67
C ALA A 127 71.91 33.34 11.06
N TYR A 128 73.22 33.54 11.23
CA TYR A 128 73.88 33.41 12.55
C TYR A 128 73.63 34.64 13.40
N GLU A 129 73.68 34.58 14.72
CA GLU A 129 73.77 35.80 15.57
C GLU A 129 75.10 36.54 15.30
N PRO A 130 75.19 37.85 15.61
CA PRO A 130 76.44 38.61 15.42
C PRO A 130 77.64 37.91 16.07
N ASN A 131 78.69 37.69 15.28
CA ASN A 131 79.93 36.98 15.63
C ASN A 131 79.75 35.53 16.11
N ALA A 132 78.59 34.92 15.93
CA ALA A 132 78.31 33.59 16.49
C ALA A 132 78.80 32.43 15.60
N LEU A 133 79.04 32.68 14.31
CA LEU A 133 79.58 31.67 13.38
C LEU A 133 81.04 31.36 13.70
N ASP A 134 81.92 32.34 13.51
CA ASP A 134 83.37 32.21 13.55
C ASP A 134 84.07 33.34 14.34
N GLY A 135 83.31 34.29 14.89
CA GLY A 135 83.84 35.43 15.65
C GLY A 135 84.50 36.52 14.79
N LYS A 136 84.34 36.48 13.47
CA LYS A 136 85.10 37.29 12.51
C LYS A 136 84.23 38.12 11.56
N ASP A 137 83.02 38.50 11.95
CA ASP A 137 82.10 39.23 11.05
C ASP A 137 82.73 40.52 10.49
N SER A 138 83.57 41.21 11.27
CA SER A 138 84.30 42.41 10.82
C SER A 138 85.26 42.18 9.63
N GLU A 139 85.68 40.95 9.37
CA GLU A 139 86.54 40.59 8.23
C GLU A 139 85.74 40.41 6.92
N PHE A 140 84.40 40.29 6.99
CA PHE A 140 83.53 39.91 5.87
C PHE A 140 82.43 40.96 5.55
N LEU A 141 82.70 42.25 5.81
CA LEU A 141 81.75 43.34 5.54
C LEU A 141 81.37 43.40 4.06
N ASN A 142 80.08 43.37 3.74
CA ASN A 142 79.54 43.42 2.37
C ASN A 142 80.09 42.31 1.45
N ASP A 143 80.32 41.14 2.01
CA ASP A 143 80.96 40.04 1.31
C ASP A 143 79.95 39.00 0.83
N ALA A 144 79.27 39.34 -0.27
CA ALA A 144 78.25 38.49 -0.86
C ALA A 144 78.80 37.13 -1.34
N ALA A 145 80.06 37.08 -1.78
CA ALA A 145 80.70 35.82 -2.20
C ALA A 145 80.78 34.80 -1.06
N ARG A 146 80.91 35.29 0.18
CA ARG A 146 80.93 34.49 1.41
C ARG A 146 79.64 34.65 2.23
N ALA A 147 78.54 34.97 1.55
CA ALA A 147 77.18 35.00 2.14
C ALA A 147 77.06 35.91 3.38
N SER A 148 77.84 37.00 3.41
CA SER A 148 77.96 37.90 4.56
C SER A 148 77.38 39.28 4.25
N ASN A 149 76.55 39.79 5.15
CA ASN A 149 75.77 41.01 4.93
C ASN A 149 76.60 42.30 5.14
N GLU A 150 75.93 43.46 5.20
CA GLU A 150 76.56 44.77 5.37
C GLU A 150 77.27 44.95 6.72
N ARG A 151 77.00 44.09 7.71
CA ARG A 151 77.71 43.99 8.99
C ARG A 151 78.68 42.81 9.05
N GLY A 152 78.83 42.10 7.93
CA GLY A 152 79.66 40.92 7.77
C GLY A 152 79.13 39.69 8.52
N ARG A 153 77.88 39.73 8.95
CA ARG A 153 77.17 38.61 9.55
C ARG A 153 76.79 37.61 8.46
N PHE A 154 76.98 36.32 8.73
CA PHE A 154 76.56 35.27 7.79
C PHE A 154 75.02 35.16 7.77
N ALA A 155 74.41 35.52 6.63
CA ALA A 155 72.96 35.63 6.48
C ALA A 155 72.56 35.36 5.03
N THR A 156 72.43 34.09 4.65
CA THR A 156 72.22 33.66 3.26
C THR A 156 70.83 33.08 3.03
N TYR A 157 70.25 33.34 1.87
CA TYR A 157 68.95 32.83 1.44
C TYR A 157 69.02 32.29 0.02
N TRP A 158 68.80 30.98 -0.14
CA TRP A 158 68.57 30.35 -1.43
C TRP A 158 67.08 30.27 -1.70
N SER A 159 66.62 30.83 -2.82
CA SER A 159 65.19 30.94 -3.12
C SER A 159 64.87 30.72 -4.60
N ARG A 160 63.61 30.39 -4.88
CA ARG A 160 63.05 30.28 -6.23
C ARG A 160 62.10 31.45 -6.47
N SER A 161 62.40 32.27 -7.48
CA SER A 161 61.49 33.33 -7.92
C SER A 161 61.51 33.43 -9.45
N GLY A 162 60.35 33.55 -10.08
CA GLY A 162 60.24 33.68 -11.53
C GLY A 162 60.82 32.52 -12.35
N GLY A 163 60.97 31.32 -11.76
CA GLY A 163 61.62 30.17 -12.40
C GLY A 163 63.15 30.16 -12.30
N GLN A 164 63.74 31.17 -11.65
CA GLN A 164 65.17 31.26 -11.39
C GLN A 164 65.50 30.83 -9.95
N GLN A 165 66.72 30.32 -9.77
CA GLN A 165 67.30 30.05 -8.45
C GLN A 165 68.24 31.19 -8.10
N LEU A 166 68.04 31.79 -6.92
CA LEU A 166 68.76 32.97 -6.49
C LEU A 166 69.42 32.72 -5.14
N ASN A 167 70.62 33.26 -4.95
CA ASN A 167 71.23 33.38 -3.65
C ASN A 167 71.29 34.86 -3.27
N THR A 168 70.54 35.23 -2.23
CA THR A 168 70.52 36.59 -1.70
C THR A 168 71.12 36.61 -0.30
N VAL A 169 71.75 37.72 0.04
CA VAL A 169 72.26 37.97 1.39
C VAL A 169 71.26 38.86 2.11
N MET A 170 70.75 38.39 3.25
CA MET A 170 69.78 39.11 4.08
C MET A 170 70.48 40.28 4.78
N VAL A 171 69.87 41.46 4.71
CA VAL A 171 70.39 42.66 5.38
C VAL A 171 69.88 42.74 6.83
N GLU A 172 70.54 43.53 7.68
CA GLU A 172 70.11 43.68 9.09
C GLU A 172 68.71 44.31 9.22
N ASP A 173 68.29 45.12 8.24
CA ASP A 173 66.93 45.67 8.21
C ASP A 173 65.90 44.53 8.19
N ASP A 174 66.06 43.52 7.32
CA ASP A 174 65.14 42.38 7.24
C ASP A 174 65.06 41.60 8.56
N LEU A 175 66.19 41.47 9.27
CA LEU A 175 66.30 40.75 10.54
C LEU A 175 65.73 41.54 11.73
N THR A 176 65.56 42.86 11.59
CA THR A 176 65.09 43.77 12.66
C THR A 176 63.76 44.44 12.37
N LYS A 177 63.22 44.28 11.16
CA LYS A 177 61.98 44.91 10.70
C LYS A 177 60.76 44.38 11.43
N THR A 178 60.14 45.26 12.23
CA THR A 178 58.97 44.96 13.05
C THR A 178 57.64 45.44 12.47
N THR A 179 57.62 45.91 11.22
CA THR A 179 56.35 46.26 10.54
C THR A 179 55.44 45.04 10.50
N LEU A 180 54.16 45.22 10.81
CA LEU A 180 53.21 44.10 10.89
C LEU A 180 52.98 43.47 9.51
N ASN A 181 52.97 42.14 9.47
CA ASN A 181 52.63 41.34 8.30
C ASN A 181 51.10 41.05 8.25
N LEU A 182 50.67 40.25 7.27
CA LEU A 182 49.26 39.88 7.06
C LEU A 182 48.59 39.24 8.28
N SER A 183 49.34 38.53 9.11
CA SER A 183 48.84 37.86 10.33
C SER A 183 48.76 38.79 11.53
N GLY A 184 49.19 40.06 11.40
CA GLY A 184 49.32 41.00 12.51
C GLY A 184 50.53 40.76 13.40
N THR A 185 51.51 39.98 12.95
CA THR A 185 52.79 39.76 13.65
C THR A 185 53.93 40.55 13.00
N PRO A 186 55.03 40.86 13.73
CA PRO A 186 56.20 41.53 13.13
C PRO A 186 56.74 40.78 11.91
N TYR A 187 57.18 41.51 10.86
CA TYR A 187 57.72 40.91 9.64
C TYR A 187 58.86 39.91 9.93
N ASN A 188 59.83 40.29 10.76
CA ASN A 188 60.98 39.47 11.13
C ASN A 188 60.66 38.30 12.09
N VAL A 189 59.40 37.93 12.28
CA VAL A 189 59.00 36.80 13.15
C VAL A 189 59.56 35.46 12.68
N TRP A 190 59.88 35.32 11.39
CA TRP A 190 60.53 34.13 10.82
C TRP A 190 61.90 33.87 11.46
N TYR A 191 62.62 34.93 11.83
CA TYR A 191 63.91 34.88 12.51
C TYR A 191 63.75 34.97 14.04
N THR A 192 62.94 35.89 14.55
CA THR A 192 62.87 36.15 16.00
C THR A 192 62.12 35.08 16.79
N CYS A 193 61.10 34.43 16.21
CA CYS A 193 60.34 33.38 16.90
C CYS A 193 61.22 32.24 17.42
N PRO A 194 62.00 31.54 16.58
CA PRO A 194 62.88 30.47 17.06
C PRO A 194 64.02 30.99 17.93
N ARG A 195 64.55 32.19 17.63
CA ARG A 195 65.63 32.81 18.41
C ARG A 195 65.21 33.07 19.86
N ASP A 196 64.03 33.62 20.05
CA ASP A 196 63.57 34.07 21.36
C ASP A 196 62.90 32.92 22.14
N SER A 197 62.16 32.05 21.45
CA SER A 197 61.46 30.90 22.07
C SER A 197 62.36 29.68 22.30
N ARG A 198 63.49 29.59 21.57
CA ARG A 198 64.38 28.41 21.52
C ARG A 198 63.66 27.13 21.08
N ARG A 199 62.63 27.27 20.24
CA ARG A 199 61.84 26.16 19.69
C ARG A 199 61.63 26.34 18.20
N THR A 200 61.28 25.25 17.52
CA THR A 200 60.81 25.31 16.14
C THR A 200 59.53 26.15 16.06
N CYS A 201 59.47 27.06 15.09
CA CYS A 201 58.30 27.87 14.82
C CYS A 201 57.74 27.54 13.44
N LEU A 202 56.42 27.46 13.36
CA LEU A 202 55.67 27.54 12.11
C LEU A 202 54.97 28.89 12.07
N LEU A 203 55.23 29.64 11.03
CA LEU A 203 54.61 30.94 10.83
C LEU A 203 53.23 30.82 10.18
N ASP A 204 52.31 31.68 10.58
CA ASP A 204 51.14 31.97 9.77
C ASP A 204 51.55 32.56 8.40
N PRO A 205 50.73 32.41 7.36
CA PRO A 205 50.99 33.00 6.06
C PRO A 205 51.37 34.47 6.10
N TYR A 206 52.40 34.85 5.35
CA TYR A 206 52.82 36.22 5.19
C TYR A 206 53.28 36.49 3.75
N ALA A 207 53.35 37.76 3.39
CA ALA A 207 53.89 38.19 2.11
C ALA A 207 55.35 38.60 2.28
N ASP A 208 56.19 38.15 1.37
CA ASP A 208 57.58 38.58 1.26
C ASP A 208 57.93 38.99 -0.16
N THR A 209 59.06 39.67 -0.32
CA THR A 209 59.58 40.15 -1.60
C THR A 209 60.84 39.38 -1.94
N ILE A 210 60.78 38.51 -2.97
CA ILE A 210 61.91 37.65 -3.34
C ILE A 210 62.43 38.01 -4.74
N GLY A 211 63.76 38.13 -4.82
CA GLY A 211 64.51 38.29 -6.06
C GLY A 211 64.69 39.75 -6.49
N GLU A 212 65.48 39.94 -7.53
CA GLU A 212 65.85 41.28 -8.03
C GLU A 212 64.65 42.06 -8.56
N ASP A 213 63.68 41.36 -9.15
CA ASP A 213 62.41 41.93 -9.65
C ASP A 213 61.44 42.33 -8.53
N LYS A 214 61.81 42.11 -7.26
CA LYS A 214 61.00 42.40 -6.08
C LYS A 214 59.56 41.87 -6.19
N LYS A 215 59.43 40.64 -6.66
CA LYS A 215 58.13 40.00 -6.79
C LYS A 215 57.60 39.64 -5.40
N GLN A 216 56.36 40.05 -5.11
CA GLN A 216 55.66 39.66 -3.90
C GLN A 216 55.25 38.18 -4.00
N VAL A 217 55.56 37.40 -2.98
CA VAL A 217 55.24 35.98 -2.86
C VAL A 217 54.58 35.73 -1.51
N LEU A 218 53.48 34.97 -1.51
CA LEU A 218 52.86 34.50 -0.28
C LEU A 218 53.51 33.19 0.15
N MET A 219 53.96 33.13 1.40
CA MET A 219 54.64 31.96 1.96
C MET A 219 54.31 31.74 3.43
N THR A 220 54.67 30.55 3.91
CA THR A 220 54.77 30.19 5.31
C THR A 220 56.16 29.62 5.54
N THR A 221 56.66 29.71 6.76
CA THR A 221 58.03 29.32 7.08
C THR A 221 58.05 28.41 8.29
N ILE A 222 58.86 27.36 8.18
CA ILE A 222 59.30 26.56 9.33
C ILE A 222 60.71 27.02 9.66
N SER A 223 60.94 27.51 10.87
CA SER A 223 62.25 27.97 11.31
C SER A 223 62.66 27.36 12.65
N GLN A 224 63.95 27.09 12.80
CA GLN A 224 64.54 26.37 13.92
C GLN A 224 65.76 27.12 14.48
N PRO A 225 65.95 27.15 15.80
CA PRO A 225 67.14 27.74 16.39
C PRO A 225 68.33 26.77 16.29
N LEU A 226 69.49 27.31 15.95
CA LEU A 226 70.76 26.63 16.14
C LEU A 226 71.22 26.86 17.58
N LEU A 227 71.28 25.79 18.37
CA LEU A 227 71.64 25.85 19.79
C LEU A 227 73.04 25.29 20.03
N VAL A 228 73.85 26.01 20.80
CA VAL A 228 75.11 25.54 21.39
C VAL A 228 75.10 25.90 22.86
N ASP A 229 75.28 24.91 23.73
CA ASP A 229 75.22 25.06 25.19
C ASP A 229 73.98 25.82 25.70
N GLY A 230 72.83 25.59 25.06
CA GLY A 230 71.55 26.23 25.39
C GLY A 230 71.42 27.69 24.94
N LYS A 231 72.44 28.27 24.28
CA LYS A 231 72.40 29.59 23.65
C LYS A 231 72.07 29.47 22.17
N VAL A 232 71.18 30.33 21.68
CA VAL A 232 70.93 30.46 20.25
C VAL A 232 72.12 31.15 19.59
N ILE A 233 72.72 30.49 18.60
CA ILE A 233 73.83 31.00 17.81
C ILE A 233 73.41 31.38 16.39
N GLY A 234 72.19 31.04 15.99
CA GLY A 234 71.65 31.36 14.68
C GLY A 234 70.28 30.74 14.49
N VAL A 235 69.68 31.00 13.33
CA VAL A 235 68.38 30.49 12.94
C VAL A 235 68.47 30.01 11.51
N ILE A 236 67.89 28.86 11.27
CA ILE A 236 67.75 28.26 9.95
C ILE A 236 66.27 28.08 9.64
N GLY A 237 65.88 28.26 8.38
CA GLY A 237 64.49 28.13 8.00
C GLY A 237 64.28 27.68 6.57
N VAL A 238 63.08 27.13 6.34
CA VAL A 238 62.59 26.70 5.04
C VAL A 238 61.27 27.39 4.76
N ASP A 239 61.18 28.00 3.59
CA ASP A 239 59.99 28.68 3.12
C ASP A 239 59.19 27.76 2.20
N ILE A 240 57.88 27.79 2.37
CA ILE A 240 56.92 27.02 1.59
C ILE A 240 56.01 28.03 0.89
N ALA A 241 56.01 28.01 -0.44
CA ALA A 241 55.14 28.86 -1.22
C ALA A 241 53.67 28.45 -1.00
N LEU A 242 52.80 29.43 -0.71
CA LEU A 242 51.36 29.18 -0.65
C LEU A 242 50.82 28.70 -2.01
N ASP A 243 51.43 29.12 -3.12
CA ASP A 243 51.11 28.60 -4.46
C ASP A 243 51.25 27.08 -4.57
N SER A 244 52.20 26.48 -3.83
CA SER A 244 52.36 25.01 -3.81
C SER A 244 51.23 24.34 -3.02
N LEU A 245 50.80 24.96 -1.91
CA LEU A 245 49.63 24.49 -1.14
C LEU A 245 48.34 24.68 -1.94
N GLN A 246 48.22 25.78 -2.66
CA GLN A 246 47.11 26.09 -3.56
C GLN A 246 47.02 25.08 -4.71
N ALA A 247 48.14 24.75 -5.35
CA ALA A 247 48.17 23.74 -6.41
C ALA A 247 47.74 22.36 -5.88
N ALA A 248 48.23 21.96 -4.71
CA ALA A 248 47.84 20.70 -4.07
C ALA A 248 46.35 20.66 -3.70
N ALA A 249 45.81 21.77 -3.19
CA ALA A 249 44.38 21.90 -2.89
C ALA A 249 43.53 21.85 -4.18
N GLY A 250 43.95 22.56 -5.24
CA GLY A 250 43.26 22.56 -6.53
C GLY A 250 43.25 21.19 -7.22
N GLU A 251 44.34 20.43 -7.13
CA GLU A 251 44.39 19.04 -7.62
C GLU A 251 43.46 18.14 -6.82
N SER A 252 43.55 18.20 -5.49
CA SER A 252 42.75 17.37 -4.59
C SER A 252 41.25 17.64 -4.75
N GLN A 253 40.85 18.89 -4.95
CA GLN A 253 39.48 19.30 -5.19
C GLN A 253 38.82 18.57 -6.36
N ARG A 254 39.55 18.31 -7.47
CA ARG A 254 39.00 17.64 -8.66
C ARG A 254 38.47 16.23 -8.37
N PHE A 255 39.01 15.58 -7.34
CA PHE A 255 38.64 14.23 -6.93
C PHE A 255 37.66 14.21 -5.75
N LEU A 256 37.41 15.36 -5.10
CA LEU A 256 36.43 15.47 -4.03
C LEU A 256 35.02 15.50 -4.62
N PHE A 257 34.30 14.39 -4.45
CA PHE A 257 32.91 14.24 -4.89
C PHE A 257 32.70 14.61 -6.37
N ASN A 258 33.53 14.05 -7.25
CA ASN A 258 33.53 14.33 -8.69
C ASN A 258 33.66 15.83 -9.03
N GLY A 259 34.44 16.56 -8.23
CA GLY A 259 34.71 17.99 -8.42
C GLY A 259 33.67 18.92 -7.79
N ALA A 260 32.66 18.38 -7.11
CA ALA A 260 31.63 19.18 -6.45
C ALA A 260 32.04 19.67 -5.05
N GLY A 261 33.09 19.10 -4.46
CA GLY A 261 33.65 19.58 -3.20
C GLY A 261 34.52 20.82 -3.41
N HIS A 262 34.53 21.73 -2.44
CA HIS A 262 35.45 22.88 -2.39
C HIS A 262 36.27 22.83 -1.12
N MET A 263 37.60 22.89 -1.23
CA MET A 263 38.46 22.76 -0.05
C MET A 263 39.25 24.02 0.26
N MET A 264 39.47 24.28 1.55
CA MET A 264 40.34 25.36 2.03
C MET A 264 41.35 24.81 3.03
N ILE A 265 42.54 25.40 3.04
CA ILE A 265 43.53 25.22 4.10
C ILE A 265 43.60 26.53 4.87
N VAL A 266 43.30 26.47 6.17
CA VAL A 266 43.15 27.63 7.04
C VAL A 266 44.25 27.58 8.09
N ALA A 267 45.06 28.63 8.18
CA ALA A 267 46.08 28.76 9.20
C ALA A 267 45.46 29.06 10.57
N GLY A 268 46.22 28.87 11.66
CA GLY A 268 45.73 29.08 13.03
C GLY A 268 45.30 30.53 13.31
N SER A 269 45.87 31.52 12.60
CA SER A 269 45.43 32.92 12.60
C SER A 269 44.11 33.18 11.86
N GLY A 270 43.67 32.23 11.04
CA GLY A 270 42.55 32.36 10.12
C GLY A 270 42.89 32.90 8.74
N LEU A 271 44.17 33.07 8.42
CA LEU A 271 44.58 33.32 7.04
C LEU A 271 44.39 32.07 6.17
N LEU A 272 43.91 32.28 4.95
CA LEU A 272 43.70 31.20 3.98
C LEU A 272 45.03 30.86 3.30
N ALA A 273 45.59 29.69 3.60
CA ALA A 273 46.82 29.19 2.98
C ALA A 273 46.58 28.57 1.60
N ALA A 274 45.37 28.05 1.36
CA ALA A 274 44.91 27.60 0.07
C ALA A 274 43.38 27.65 0.00
N VAL A 275 42.85 27.96 -1.18
CA VAL A 275 41.42 27.99 -1.48
C VAL A 275 41.21 27.33 -2.83
N GLY A 276 40.88 26.04 -2.82
CA GLY A 276 40.30 25.29 -3.93
C GLY A 276 40.65 25.77 -5.34
N ALA A 277 39.65 26.31 -6.05
CA ALA A 277 39.82 26.87 -7.40
C ALA A 277 40.02 28.40 -7.42
N ASP A 278 39.82 29.12 -6.30
CA ASP A 278 39.92 30.58 -6.25
C ASP A 278 41.19 31.02 -5.50
N ALA A 279 42.31 31.00 -6.22
CA ALA A 279 43.60 31.45 -5.69
C ALA A 279 43.61 32.93 -5.26
N SER A 280 42.64 33.75 -5.68
CA SER A 280 42.58 35.18 -5.31
C SER A 280 42.21 35.44 -3.84
N GLN A 281 41.75 34.41 -3.13
CA GLN A 281 41.44 34.49 -1.69
C GLN A 281 42.62 34.11 -0.79
N VAL A 282 43.68 33.52 -1.36
CA VAL A 282 44.86 33.10 -0.61
C VAL A 282 45.50 34.33 0.06
N GLY A 283 45.83 34.20 1.35
CA GLY A 283 46.36 35.28 2.18
C GLY A 283 45.31 36.21 2.80
N LYS A 284 44.02 36.09 2.47
CA LYS A 284 42.95 36.83 3.16
C LYS A 284 42.52 36.13 4.45
N ASN A 285 41.89 36.89 5.35
CA ASN A 285 41.33 36.31 6.57
C ASN A 285 39.99 35.63 6.30
N ILE A 286 39.78 34.44 6.83
CA ILE A 286 38.54 33.66 6.66
C ILE A 286 37.29 34.40 7.13
N ASN A 287 37.43 35.32 8.10
CA ASN A 287 36.32 36.14 8.56
C ASN A 287 35.88 37.19 7.54
N GLU A 288 36.80 37.66 6.68
CA GLU A 288 36.48 38.57 5.57
C GLU A 288 35.78 37.82 4.44
N THR A 289 36.15 36.56 4.21
CA THR A 289 35.57 35.72 3.17
C THR A 289 34.22 35.13 3.57
N LEU A 290 34.06 34.69 4.83
CA LEU A 290 32.90 33.89 5.28
C LEU A 290 32.11 34.52 6.45
N GLY A 291 32.52 35.68 6.96
CA GLY A 291 31.82 36.37 8.03
C GLY A 291 31.72 35.56 9.32
N ALA A 292 30.49 35.39 9.85
CA ALA A 292 30.24 34.65 11.08
C ALA A 292 30.68 33.17 11.00
N GLN A 293 30.54 32.55 9.83
CA GLN A 293 30.94 31.16 9.62
C GLN A 293 32.45 30.97 9.77
N GLY A 294 33.24 31.98 9.37
CA GLY A 294 34.69 31.98 9.58
C GLY A 294 35.06 31.91 11.06
N LYS A 295 34.32 32.64 11.92
CA LYS A 295 34.56 32.63 13.37
C LYS A 295 34.28 31.27 13.99
N ASP A 296 33.21 30.60 13.55
CA ASP A 296 32.87 29.25 14.02
C ASP A 296 33.95 28.23 13.65
N ILE A 297 34.48 28.32 12.42
CA ILE A 297 35.59 27.47 11.97
C ILE A 297 36.81 27.71 12.86
N LEU A 298 37.20 28.97 13.10
CA LEU A 298 38.37 29.28 13.94
C LEU A 298 38.20 28.81 15.39
N ALA A 299 36.99 28.88 15.95
CA ALA A 299 36.71 28.35 17.28
C ALA A 299 36.89 26.82 17.33
N LEU A 300 36.45 26.10 16.31
CA LEU A 300 36.66 24.65 16.18
C LEU A 300 38.14 24.30 16.04
N LEU A 301 38.90 25.04 15.22
CA LEU A 301 40.33 24.83 15.05
C LEU A 301 41.10 25.08 16.35
N ALA A 302 40.82 26.19 17.04
CA ALA A 302 41.44 26.52 18.32
C ALA A 302 41.09 25.50 19.42
N GLY A 303 39.88 24.95 19.39
CA GLY A 303 39.44 23.89 20.29
C GLY A 303 39.90 22.48 19.89
N ASN A 304 40.60 22.33 18.75
CA ASN A 304 40.96 21.05 18.15
C ASN A 304 39.77 20.09 17.99
N GLN A 305 38.62 20.63 17.55
CA GLN A 305 37.38 19.90 17.33
C GLN A 305 37.11 19.70 15.84
N ASN A 306 36.92 18.45 15.42
CA ASN A 306 36.39 18.15 14.11
C ASN A 306 34.85 18.19 14.13
N LYS A 307 34.25 18.80 13.11
CA LYS A 307 32.79 18.87 13.03
C LYS A 307 32.32 19.05 11.61
N VAL A 308 31.12 18.53 11.31
CA VAL A 308 30.39 18.89 10.10
C VAL A 308 29.37 19.97 10.45
N LEU A 309 29.45 21.09 9.74
CA LEU A 309 28.57 22.24 9.90
C LEU A 309 27.59 22.26 8.73
N GLN A 310 26.31 22.43 9.02
CA GLN A 310 25.29 22.72 8.01
C GLN A 310 25.14 24.24 7.91
N GLN A 311 25.39 24.79 6.72
CA GLN A 311 25.46 26.22 6.46
C GLN A 311 24.67 26.58 5.19
N GLY A 312 23.36 26.76 5.36
CA GLY A 312 22.44 26.99 4.24
C GLY A 312 22.37 25.75 3.34
N GLU A 313 22.69 25.91 2.06
CA GLU A 313 22.74 24.80 1.09
C GLU A 313 24.08 24.06 1.06
N LEU A 314 25.06 24.47 1.87
CA LEU A 314 26.37 23.83 1.95
C LEU A 314 26.52 23.05 3.25
N ILE A 315 27.24 21.94 3.14
CA ILE A 315 27.70 21.15 4.28
C ILE A 315 29.21 21.23 4.30
N ARG A 316 29.77 21.68 5.43
CA ARG A 316 31.19 21.95 5.60
C ARG A 316 31.78 21.03 6.65
N ALA A 317 32.67 20.13 6.26
CA ALA A 317 33.54 19.47 7.23
C ALA A 317 34.67 20.42 7.63
N VAL A 318 34.96 20.48 8.92
CA VAL A 318 36.12 21.16 9.50
C VAL A 318 36.97 20.10 10.19
N TYR A 319 38.22 20.00 9.80
CA TYR A 319 39.16 19.05 10.37
C TYR A 319 40.45 19.76 10.80
N PRO A 320 40.71 19.90 12.12
CA PRO A 320 41.93 20.48 12.63
C PRO A 320 43.11 19.50 12.53
N PHE A 321 44.30 20.03 12.30
CA PHE A 321 45.56 19.28 12.34
C PHE A 321 46.72 20.19 12.75
N SER A 322 47.76 19.63 13.35
CA SER A 322 48.99 20.36 13.67
C SER A 322 50.02 20.13 12.57
N PRO A 323 50.41 21.15 11.78
CA PRO A 323 51.32 20.94 10.65
C PRO A 323 52.73 20.51 11.10
N ILE A 324 53.18 20.99 12.26
CA ILE A 324 54.36 20.49 12.98
C ILE A 324 53.98 20.25 14.45
N ALA A 325 54.81 19.50 15.18
CA ALA A 325 54.64 19.30 16.62
C ALA A 325 54.60 20.65 17.37
N ASP A 326 53.73 20.76 18.36
CA ASP A 326 53.54 21.93 19.23
C ASP A 326 53.12 23.25 18.54
N ALA A 327 52.84 23.25 17.23
CA ALA A 327 52.26 24.39 16.54
C ALA A 327 50.74 24.51 16.78
N LYS A 328 50.24 25.74 16.67
CA LYS A 328 48.79 26.00 16.68
C LYS A 328 48.11 25.19 15.58
N PRO A 329 46.94 24.57 15.85
CA PRO A 329 46.21 23.82 14.84
C PRO A 329 45.88 24.68 13.62
N TRP A 330 46.16 24.15 12.44
CA TRP A 330 45.59 24.58 11.18
C TRP A 330 44.35 23.74 10.90
N GLY A 331 43.59 24.11 9.86
CA GLY A 331 42.38 23.42 9.47
C GLY A 331 42.36 23.09 8.00
N VAL A 332 41.84 21.91 7.66
CA VAL A 332 41.26 21.67 6.34
C VAL A 332 39.76 21.78 6.45
N THR A 333 39.13 22.53 5.54
CA THR A 333 37.69 22.51 5.38
C THR A 333 37.32 21.95 4.01
N ILE A 334 36.20 21.25 3.93
CA ILE A 334 35.61 20.79 2.67
C ILE A 334 34.13 21.14 2.67
N ASP A 335 33.73 21.95 1.72
CA ASP A 335 32.35 22.34 1.45
C ASP A 335 31.78 21.44 0.37
N LEU A 336 30.56 20.99 0.58
CA LEU A 336 29.84 20.16 -0.36
C LEU A 336 28.40 20.67 -0.47
N PRO A 337 27.90 20.95 -1.68
CA PRO A 337 26.49 21.29 -1.85
C PRO A 337 25.60 20.15 -1.38
N GLN A 338 24.58 20.47 -0.57
CA GLN A 338 23.64 19.51 -0.01
C GLN A 338 22.94 18.70 -1.11
N GLN A 339 22.73 19.28 -2.29
CA GLN A 339 22.15 18.61 -3.46
C GLN A 339 22.98 17.39 -3.91
N VAL A 340 24.31 17.44 -3.75
CA VAL A 340 25.20 16.31 -4.09
C VAL A 340 24.98 15.14 -3.11
N LEU A 341 24.67 15.45 -1.84
CA LEU A 341 24.27 14.42 -0.87
C LEU A 341 22.91 13.83 -1.20
N LEU A 342 21.98 14.71 -1.55
CA LEU A 342 20.59 14.34 -1.74
C LEU A 342 20.36 13.64 -3.08
N ALA A 343 21.24 13.79 -4.08
CA ALA A 343 21.07 13.21 -5.41
C ALA A 343 20.78 11.69 -5.35
N ASP A 344 21.55 10.95 -4.56
CA ASP A 344 21.35 9.51 -4.39
C ASP A 344 20.06 9.20 -3.62
N SER A 345 19.73 10.01 -2.61
CA SER A 345 18.48 9.87 -1.83
C SER A 345 17.23 10.17 -2.66
N VAL A 346 17.28 11.19 -3.52
CA VAL A 346 16.20 11.60 -4.43
C VAL A 346 16.02 10.54 -5.52
N LYS A 347 17.11 9.97 -6.03
CA LYS A 347 17.04 8.85 -6.96
C LYS A 347 16.41 7.61 -6.32
N LEU A 348 16.77 7.29 -5.08
CA LEU A 348 16.17 6.20 -4.33
C LEU A 348 14.68 6.45 -4.06
N GLN A 349 14.28 7.67 -3.71
CA GLN A 349 12.88 8.07 -3.56
C GLN A 349 12.10 7.84 -4.85
N GLY A 350 12.63 8.27 -5.99
CA GLY A 350 12.00 8.05 -7.30
C GLY A 350 11.78 6.57 -7.61
N LEU A 351 12.77 5.71 -7.32
CA LEU A 351 12.65 4.26 -7.51
C LEU A 351 11.61 3.63 -6.58
N LEU A 352 11.52 4.09 -5.32
CA LEU A 352 10.53 3.60 -4.35
C LEU A 352 9.11 4.04 -4.73
N ASP A 353 8.94 5.28 -5.19
CA ASP A 353 7.65 5.82 -5.65
C ASP A 353 7.16 5.09 -6.91
N GLU A 354 8.06 4.80 -7.85
CA GLU A 354 7.75 4.01 -9.05
C GLU A 354 7.39 2.56 -8.68
N ALA A 355 8.14 1.95 -7.76
CA ALA A 355 7.81 0.63 -7.23
C ALA A 355 6.44 0.61 -6.51
N GLN A 356 6.11 1.67 -5.76
CA GLN A 356 4.84 1.80 -5.04
C GLN A 356 3.64 1.92 -6.00
N THR A 357 3.75 2.79 -7.00
CA THR A 357 2.67 2.99 -7.99
C THR A 357 2.41 1.70 -8.76
N SER A 358 3.46 1.01 -9.21
CA SER A 358 3.34 -0.29 -9.86
C SER A 358 2.72 -1.36 -8.95
N GLY A 359 3.14 -1.44 -7.69
CA GLY A 359 2.58 -2.36 -6.70
C GLY A 359 1.10 -2.10 -6.41
N THR A 360 0.74 -0.83 -6.22
CA THR A 360 -0.65 -0.40 -5.96
C THR A 360 -1.59 -0.79 -7.10
N VAL A 361 -1.19 -0.52 -8.35
CA VAL A 361 -1.99 -0.88 -9.53
C VAL A 361 -2.20 -2.40 -9.61
N LYS A 362 -1.15 -3.20 -9.37
CA LYS A 362 -1.26 -4.67 -9.36
C LYS A 362 -2.19 -5.18 -8.27
N THR A 363 -2.07 -4.67 -7.03
CA THR A 363 -2.94 -5.06 -5.92
C THR A 363 -4.40 -4.71 -6.20
N VAL A 364 -4.67 -3.53 -6.76
CA VAL A 364 -6.03 -3.12 -7.14
C VAL A 364 -6.57 -4.01 -8.26
N LEU A 365 -5.79 -4.31 -9.30
CA LEU A 365 -6.20 -5.21 -10.39
C LEU A 365 -6.55 -6.61 -9.89
N VAL A 366 -5.71 -7.18 -9.02
CA VAL A 366 -5.97 -8.50 -8.41
C VAL A 366 -7.21 -8.45 -7.53
N ALA A 367 -7.40 -7.38 -6.74
CA ALA A 367 -8.57 -7.21 -5.89
C ALA A 367 -9.88 -7.09 -6.69
N VAL A 368 -9.86 -6.30 -7.77
CA VAL A 368 -11.00 -6.17 -8.70
C VAL A 368 -11.29 -7.52 -9.37
N GLY A 369 -10.25 -8.22 -9.86
CA GLY A 369 -10.38 -9.54 -10.46
C GLY A 369 -10.99 -10.57 -9.50
N ALA A 370 -10.49 -10.63 -8.26
CA ALA A 370 -11.02 -11.50 -7.21
C ALA A 370 -12.46 -11.13 -6.81
N GLY A 371 -12.77 -9.84 -6.72
CA GLY A 371 -14.11 -9.34 -6.42
C GLY A 371 -15.13 -9.71 -7.51
N LEU A 372 -14.78 -9.52 -8.79
CA LEU A 372 -15.62 -9.92 -9.93
C LEU A 372 -15.82 -11.44 -9.97
N LEU A 373 -14.76 -12.21 -9.75
CA LEU A 373 -14.84 -13.67 -9.69
C LEU A 373 -15.73 -14.14 -8.54
N GLY A 374 -15.60 -13.54 -7.36
CA GLY A 374 -16.44 -13.84 -6.20
C GLY A 374 -17.92 -13.50 -6.45
N LEU A 375 -18.21 -12.34 -7.04
CA LEU A 375 -19.58 -11.97 -7.43
C LEU A 375 -20.17 -12.93 -8.46
N LEU A 376 -19.38 -13.37 -9.44
CA LEU A 376 -19.79 -14.37 -10.43
C LEU A 376 -20.13 -15.71 -9.76
N LEU A 377 -19.30 -16.19 -8.84
CA LEU A 377 -19.53 -17.43 -8.10
C LEU A 377 -20.77 -17.34 -7.19
N ILE A 378 -20.97 -16.22 -6.49
CA ILE A 378 -22.17 -15.95 -5.69
C ILE A 378 -23.41 -15.94 -6.58
N TRP A 379 -23.34 -15.29 -7.74
CA TRP A 379 -24.45 -15.23 -8.70
C TRP A 379 -24.80 -16.61 -9.26
N LEU A 380 -23.81 -17.41 -9.65
CA LEU A 380 -24.00 -18.79 -10.13
C LEU A 380 -24.65 -19.66 -9.04
N SER A 381 -24.16 -19.57 -7.80
CA SER A 381 -24.68 -20.32 -6.65
C SER A 381 -26.12 -19.92 -6.32
N ALA A 382 -26.39 -18.61 -6.21
CA ALA A 382 -27.74 -18.09 -5.96
C ALA A 382 -28.72 -18.48 -7.07
N SER A 383 -28.26 -18.55 -8.33
CA SER A 383 -29.07 -19.00 -9.47
C SER A 383 -29.38 -20.49 -9.40
N GLY A 384 -28.42 -21.31 -8.94
CA GLY A 384 -28.61 -22.74 -8.73
C GLY A 384 -29.65 -23.06 -7.65
N VAL A 385 -29.73 -22.24 -6.60
CA VAL A 385 -30.68 -22.41 -5.49
C VAL A 385 -32.06 -21.86 -5.83
N THR A 386 -32.15 -20.67 -6.42
CA THR A 386 -33.45 -19.97 -6.60
C THR A 386 -34.27 -20.49 -7.77
N ARG A 387 -33.65 -21.07 -8.81
CA ARG A 387 -34.39 -21.62 -9.97
C ARG A 387 -35.34 -22.76 -9.56
N PRO A 388 -34.91 -23.84 -8.88
CA PRO A 388 -35.80 -24.94 -8.48
C PRO A 388 -36.92 -24.49 -7.53
N ILE A 389 -36.61 -23.61 -6.57
CA ILE A 389 -37.60 -23.04 -5.65
C ILE A 389 -38.69 -22.29 -6.44
N ASN A 390 -38.28 -21.46 -7.41
CA ASN A 390 -39.24 -20.74 -8.25
C ASN A 390 -40.07 -21.69 -9.13
N SER A 391 -39.50 -22.80 -9.63
CA SER A 391 -40.24 -23.81 -10.38
C SER A 391 -41.31 -24.50 -9.52
N VAL A 392 -40.98 -24.87 -8.28
CA VAL A 392 -41.96 -25.39 -7.31
C VAL A 392 -43.06 -24.35 -7.05
N ALA A 393 -42.68 -23.09 -6.77
CA ALA A 393 -43.62 -22.02 -6.49
C ALA A 393 -44.54 -21.70 -7.68
N GLN A 394 -44.02 -21.73 -8.91
CA GLN A 394 -44.81 -21.52 -10.13
C GLN A 394 -45.80 -22.66 -10.35
N MET A 395 -45.40 -23.92 -10.14
CA MET A 395 -46.32 -25.05 -10.29
C MET A 395 -47.41 -25.03 -9.21
N LEU A 396 -47.06 -24.72 -7.97
CA LEU A 396 -48.04 -24.50 -6.90
C LEU A 396 -49.02 -23.38 -7.24
N LYS A 397 -48.52 -22.26 -7.78
CA LYS A 397 -49.36 -21.14 -8.22
C LYS A 397 -50.33 -21.55 -9.33
N ALA A 398 -49.88 -22.32 -10.32
CA ALA A 398 -50.72 -22.83 -11.40
C ALA A 398 -51.83 -23.77 -10.88
N ILE A 399 -51.49 -24.67 -9.94
CA ILE A 399 -52.46 -25.56 -9.28
C ILE A 399 -53.49 -24.74 -8.50
N ALA A 400 -53.05 -23.74 -7.73
CA ALA A 400 -53.94 -22.90 -6.93
C ALA A 400 -54.85 -21.99 -7.77
N SER A 401 -54.41 -21.55 -8.96
CA SER A 401 -55.21 -20.72 -9.86
C SER A 401 -56.22 -21.49 -10.71
N GLY A 402 -56.23 -22.84 -10.65
CA GLY A 402 -57.18 -23.69 -11.35
C GLY A 402 -56.75 -24.11 -12.76
N ASP A 403 -55.67 -23.55 -13.31
CA ASP A 403 -55.09 -23.91 -14.61
C ASP A 403 -53.97 -24.96 -14.50
N GLY A 404 -53.84 -25.58 -13.33
CA GLY A 404 -52.74 -26.49 -13.03
C GLY A 404 -52.90 -27.85 -13.67
N ASP A 405 -52.01 -28.19 -14.58
CA ASP A 405 -51.87 -29.53 -15.12
C ASP A 405 -51.18 -30.46 -14.08
N LEU A 406 -51.97 -31.27 -13.39
CA LEU A 406 -51.50 -32.23 -12.38
C LEU A 406 -50.70 -33.41 -12.98
N THR A 407 -50.56 -33.51 -14.30
CA THR A 407 -49.72 -34.52 -14.94
C THR A 407 -48.25 -34.11 -15.01
N GLN A 408 -47.96 -32.83 -14.86
CA GLN A 408 -46.58 -32.35 -14.88
C GLN A 408 -45.83 -32.76 -13.60
N ARG A 409 -44.53 -32.98 -13.74
CA ARG A 409 -43.60 -33.28 -12.65
C ARG A 409 -42.40 -32.35 -12.78
N LEU A 410 -41.84 -31.94 -11.64
CA LEU A 410 -40.61 -31.15 -11.63
C LEU A 410 -39.43 -32.09 -11.88
N ASP A 411 -38.58 -31.73 -12.85
CA ASP A 411 -37.32 -32.43 -13.11
C ASP A 411 -36.17 -31.69 -12.43
N TYR A 412 -35.63 -32.32 -11.38
CA TYR A 412 -34.45 -31.84 -10.68
C TYR A 412 -33.66 -33.03 -10.13
N SER A 413 -32.57 -33.38 -10.80
CA SER A 413 -31.81 -34.61 -10.57
C SER A 413 -30.68 -34.51 -9.54
N LYS A 414 -30.53 -33.37 -8.85
CA LYS A 414 -29.53 -33.23 -7.79
C LYS A 414 -29.97 -33.91 -6.49
N LYS A 415 -29.01 -34.39 -5.71
CA LYS A 415 -29.21 -35.07 -4.42
C LYS A 415 -28.96 -34.14 -3.23
N ASP A 416 -29.46 -32.91 -3.32
CA ASP A 416 -29.42 -31.90 -2.25
C ASP A 416 -30.83 -31.67 -1.68
N GLU A 417 -30.97 -30.74 -0.74
CA GLU A 417 -32.25 -30.43 -0.09
C GLU A 417 -33.33 -29.97 -1.09
N LEU A 418 -32.93 -29.39 -2.23
CA LEU A 418 -33.85 -29.00 -3.30
C LEU A 418 -34.33 -30.21 -4.10
N GLY A 419 -33.48 -31.21 -4.29
CA GLY A 419 -33.87 -32.52 -4.83
C GLY A 419 -34.87 -33.25 -3.95
N GLU A 420 -34.68 -33.19 -2.63
CA GLU A 420 -35.63 -33.76 -1.69
C GLU A 420 -36.99 -33.03 -1.75
N LEU A 421 -36.99 -31.69 -1.79
CA LEU A 421 -38.20 -30.87 -1.94
C LEU A 421 -38.97 -31.22 -3.23
N VAL A 422 -38.28 -31.32 -4.36
CA VAL A 422 -38.89 -31.70 -5.64
C VAL A 422 -39.43 -33.13 -5.58
N GLY A 423 -38.69 -34.06 -4.98
CA GLY A 423 -39.12 -35.43 -4.77
C GLY A 423 -40.41 -35.53 -3.95
N TRP A 424 -40.48 -34.84 -2.80
CA TRP A 424 -41.68 -34.80 -1.96
C TRP A 424 -42.85 -34.09 -2.65
N PHE A 425 -42.60 -33.04 -3.43
CA PHE A 425 -43.64 -32.35 -4.20
C PHE A 425 -44.24 -33.24 -5.30
N ASN A 426 -43.41 -33.95 -6.06
CA ASN A 426 -43.87 -34.92 -7.06
C ASN A 426 -44.69 -36.05 -6.41
N ARG A 427 -44.24 -36.55 -5.24
CA ARG A 427 -44.98 -37.56 -4.47
C ARG A 427 -46.33 -37.06 -3.95
N PHE A 428 -46.43 -35.77 -3.62
CA PHE A 428 -47.71 -35.13 -3.31
C PHE A 428 -48.65 -35.15 -4.53
N LEU A 429 -48.15 -34.82 -5.73
CA LEU A 429 -48.94 -34.91 -6.97
C LEU A 429 -49.39 -36.34 -7.29
N ASP A 430 -48.54 -37.34 -7.03
CA ASP A 430 -48.87 -38.76 -7.22
C ASP A 430 -50.03 -39.23 -6.33
N LYS A 431 -50.31 -38.54 -5.21
CA LYS A 431 -51.47 -38.80 -4.35
C LYS A 431 -52.68 -37.95 -4.72
N LEU A 432 -52.45 -36.72 -5.16
CA LEU A 432 -53.53 -35.80 -5.53
C LEU A 432 -54.22 -36.24 -6.85
N GLN A 433 -53.46 -36.63 -7.86
CA GLN A 433 -53.99 -36.99 -9.19
C GLN A 433 -55.00 -38.16 -9.16
N PRO A 434 -54.72 -39.31 -8.50
CA PRO A 434 -55.71 -40.39 -8.37
C PRO A 434 -56.96 -39.98 -7.59
N THR A 435 -56.80 -39.13 -6.56
CA THR A 435 -57.93 -38.63 -5.76
C THR A 435 -58.88 -37.79 -6.61
N ILE A 436 -58.35 -36.87 -7.43
CA ILE A 436 -59.14 -36.08 -8.37
C ILE A 436 -59.80 -36.98 -9.44
N ALA A 437 -59.08 -38.00 -9.94
CA ALA A 437 -59.65 -38.96 -10.88
C ALA A 437 -60.82 -39.75 -10.27
N GLN A 438 -60.70 -40.17 -9.01
CA GLN A 438 -61.76 -40.85 -8.28
C GLN A 438 -62.97 -39.95 -8.05
N ILE A 439 -62.77 -38.67 -7.71
CA ILE A 439 -63.87 -37.70 -7.59
C ILE A 439 -64.61 -37.56 -8.92
N LYS A 440 -63.89 -37.44 -10.05
CA LYS A 440 -64.49 -37.38 -11.39
C LYS A 440 -65.32 -38.64 -11.70
N GLN A 441 -64.81 -39.81 -11.32
CA GLN A 441 -65.52 -41.08 -11.47
C GLN A 441 -66.81 -41.08 -10.62
N SER A 442 -66.74 -40.71 -9.34
CA SER A 442 -67.91 -40.62 -8.47
C SER A 442 -68.96 -39.61 -8.96
N ILE A 443 -68.53 -38.48 -9.54
CA ILE A 443 -69.44 -37.52 -10.19
C ILE A 443 -70.16 -38.15 -11.39
N THR A 444 -69.46 -38.97 -12.17
CA THR A 444 -70.04 -39.67 -13.34
C THR A 444 -71.07 -40.72 -12.91
N GLU A 445 -70.76 -41.49 -11.86
CA GLU A 445 -71.69 -42.47 -11.27
C GLU A 445 -72.92 -41.80 -10.65
N ALA A 446 -72.73 -40.68 -9.94
CA ALA A 446 -73.83 -39.88 -9.39
C ALA A 446 -74.75 -39.34 -10.50
N ARG A 447 -74.18 -38.88 -11.63
CA ARG A 447 -74.96 -38.44 -12.79
C ARG A 447 -75.77 -39.59 -13.39
N GLY A 448 -75.16 -40.77 -13.56
CA GLY A 448 -75.87 -41.95 -14.05
C GLY A 448 -77.02 -42.37 -13.14
N THR A 449 -76.82 -42.28 -11.82
CA THR A 449 -77.87 -42.56 -10.81
C THR A 449 -79.01 -41.55 -10.88
N ALA A 450 -78.70 -40.27 -11.11
CA ALA A 450 -79.70 -39.22 -11.30
C ALA A 450 -80.54 -39.44 -12.57
N ASP A 451 -79.90 -39.81 -13.69
CA ASP A 451 -80.60 -40.14 -14.94
C ASP A 451 -81.54 -41.34 -14.76
N GLN A 452 -81.07 -42.39 -14.07
CA GLN A 452 -81.90 -43.57 -13.75
C GLN A 452 -83.11 -43.21 -12.86
N SER A 453 -82.92 -42.32 -11.88
CA SER A 453 -84.00 -41.86 -11.01
C SER A 453 -85.06 -41.07 -11.79
N SER A 454 -84.64 -40.24 -12.76
CA SER A 454 -85.54 -39.51 -13.65
C SER A 454 -86.42 -40.45 -14.49
N GLU A 455 -85.85 -41.53 -15.02
CA GLU A 455 -86.60 -42.52 -15.81
C GLU A 455 -87.63 -43.29 -14.96
N ILE A 456 -87.27 -43.69 -13.75
CA ILE A 456 -88.20 -44.36 -12.81
C ILE A 456 -89.37 -43.42 -12.46
N ALA A 457 -89.10 -42.13 -12.23
CA ALA A 457 -90.14 -41.14 -11.97
C ALA A 457 -91.11 -40.99 -13.17
N ARG A 458 -90.59 -41.02 -14.40
CA ARG A 458 -91.40 -40.99 -15.63
C ARG A 458 -92.31 -42.21 -15.74
N GLN A 459 -91.77 -43.42 -15.54
CA GLN A 459 -92.55 -44.66 -15.56
C GLN A 459 -93.65 -44.70 -14.49
N THR A 460 -93.35 -44.18 -13.30
CA THR A 460 -94.33 -44.09 -12.20
C THR A 460 -95.50 -43.17 -12.57
N SER A 461 -95.22 -42.04 -13.22
CA SER A 461 -96.25 -41.11 -13.71
C SER A 461 -97.16 -41.74 -14.77
N GLU A 462 -96.59 -42.51 -15.70
CA GLU A 462 -97.36 -43.25 -16.71
C GLU A 462 -98.24 -44.34 -16.07
N GLY A 463 -97.72 -45.09 -15.10
CA GLY A 463 -98.47 -46.09 -14.35
C GLY A 463 -99.66 -45.49 -13.59
N MET A 464 -99.47 -44.32 -12.97
CA MET A 464 -100.54 -43.56 -12.29
C MET A 464 -101.68 -43.17 -13.24
N GLN A 465 -101.38 -42.79 -14.50
CA GLN A 465 -102.43 -42.49 -15.49
C GLN A 465 -103.25 -43.72 -15.91
N VAL A 466 -102.62 -44.89 -15.96
CA VAL A 466 -103.34 -46.16 -16.23
C VAL A 466 -104.27 -46.48 -15.07
N GLN A 467 -103.76 -46.39 -13.84
CA GLN A 467 -104.53 -46.65 -12.62
C GLN A 467 -105.75 -45.71 -12.50
N PHE A 468 -105.61 -44.44 -12.87
CA PHE A 468 -106.73 -43.49 -12.88
C PHE A 468 -107.86 -43.92 -13.84
N ARG A 469 -107.53 -44.47 -15.01
CA ARG A 469 -108.51 -44.95 -15.99
C ARG A 469 -109.26 -46.21 -15.53
N GLU A 470 -108.58 -47.12 -14.85
CA GLU A 470 -109.25 -48.30 -14.28
C GLU A 470 -110.26 -47.91 -13.20
N ILE A 471 -109.92 -46.94 -12.34
CA ILE A 471 -110.83 -46.43 -11.31
C ILE A 471 -112.11 -45.83 -11.92
N ASP A 472 -112.00 -45.09 -13.03
CA ASP A 472 -113.15 -44.48 -13.73
C ASP A 472 -114.10 -45.54 -14.33
N GLN A 473 -113.55 -46.66 -14.80
CA GLN A 473 -114.34 -47.82 -15.26
C GLN A 473 -115.09 -48.49 -14.11
N VAL A 474 -114.49 -48.63 -12.93
CA VAL A 474 -115.16 -49.19 -11.74
C VAL A 474 -116.34 -48.30 -11.31
N ALA A 475 -116.18 -46.97 -11.39
CA ALA A 475 -117.27 -46.04 -11.10
C ALA A 475 -118.44 -46.19 -12.09
N THR A 476 -118.14 -46.37 -13.37
CA THR A 476 -119.14 -46.60 -14.43
C THR A 476 -119.91 -47.92 -14.20
N ALA A 477 -119.20 -49.01 -13.90
CA ALA A 477 -119.81 -50.31 -13.62
C ALA A 477 -120.72 -50.27 -12.36
N SER A 478 -120.34 -49.50 -11.34
CA SER A 478 -121.17 -49.32 -10.15
C SER A 478 -122.49 -48.61 -10.44
N ASN A 479 -122.50 -47.64 -11.37
CA ASN A 479 -123.73 -46.95 -11.79
C ASN A 479 -124.68 -47.88 -12.57
N GLU A 480 -124.17 -48.70 -13.51
CA GLU A 480 -125.00 -49.68 -14.23
C GLU A 480 -125.64 -50.70 -13.27
N MET A 481 -124.84 -51.24 -12.35
CA MET A 481 -125.30 -52.23 -11.38
C MET A 481 -126.43 -51.70 -10.47
N SER A 482 -126.40 -50.41 -10.14
CA SER A 482 -127.47 -49.75 -9.37
C SER A 482 -128.78 -49.63 -10.16
N ALA A 483 -128.71 -49.43 -11.48
CA ALA A 483 -129.89 -49.39 -12.34
C ALA A 483 -130.55 -50.77 -12.48
N THR A 484 -129.74 -51.83 -12.65
CA THR A 484 -130.25 -53.21 -12.77
C THR A 484 -131.00 -53.67 -11.52
N ALA A 485 -130.52 -53.28 -10.33
CA ALA A 485 -131.19 -53.60 -9.07
C ALA A 485 -132.61 -52.98 -8.97
N HIS A 486 -132.83 -51.81 -9.59
CA HIS A 486 -134.14 -51.14 -9.59
C HIS A 486 -135.15 -51.86 -10.50
N ASP A 487 -134.72 -52.36 -11.66
CA ASP A 487 -135.57 -53.10 -12.61
C ASP A 487 -136.01 -54.47 -12.05
N VAL A 488 -135.14 -55.14 -11.29
CA VAL A 488 -135.47 -56.40 -10.61
C VAL A 488 -136.55 -56.19 -9.53
N ALA A 489 -136.47 -55.08 -8.78
CA ALA A 489 -137.48 -54.76 -7.76
C ALA A 489 -138.87 -54.50 -8.37
N ASN A 490 -138.94 -53.79 -9.50
CA ASN A 490 -140.19 -53.56 -10.22
C ASN A 490 -140.80 -54.86 -10.79
N SER A 491 -139.95 -55.73 -11.34
CA SER A 491 -140.39 -57.03 -11.88
C SER A 491 -140.96 -57.95 -10.79
N ALA A 492 -140.35 -57.97 -9.61
CA ALA A 492 -140.84 -58.75 -8.47
C ALA A 492 -142.22 -58.27 -7.97
N SER A 493 -142.45 -56.95 -7.95
CA SER A 493 -143.74 -56.36 -7.55
C SER A 493 -144.89 -56.76 -8.50
N ASN A 494 -144.65 -56.68 -9.81
CA ASN A 494 -145.64 -57.08 -10.83
C ASN A 494 -145.99 -58.57 -10.75
N ALA A 495 -144.99 -59.44 -10.53
CA ALA A 495 -145.21 -60.87 -10.38
C ALA A 495 -146.09 -61.20 -9.16
N ALA A 496 -145.89 -60.52 -8.02
CA ALA A 496 -146.69 -60.69 -6.81
C ALA A 496 -148.15 -60.22 -6.97
N GLN A 497 -148.42 -59.26 -7.86
CA GLN A 497 -149.77 -58.81 -8.16
C GLN A 497 -150.51 -59.77 -9.10
N ALA A 498 -149.82 -60.30 -10.12
CA ALA A 498 -150.37 -61.33 -11.01
C ALA A 498 -150.73 -62.63 -10.27
N ALA A 499 -149.86 -63.07 -9.34
CA ALA A 499 -150.10 -64.26 -8.53
C ALA A 499 -151.37 -64.15 -7.65
N ARG A 500 -151.64 -62.95 -7.09
CA ARG A 500 -152.86 -62.70 -6.32
C ARG A 500 -154.13 -62.73 -7.17
N GLY A 501 -154.05 -62.28 -8.42
CA GLY A 501 -155.17 -62.36 -9.37
C GLY A 501 -155.56 -63.80 -9.72
N ALA A 502 -154.56 -64.68 -9.91
CA ALA A 502 -154.79 -66.09 -10.21
C ALA A 502 -155.46 -66.86 -9.06
N ASP A 503 -155.09 -66.58 -7.80
CA ASP A 503 -155.70 -67.20 -6.61
C ASP A 503 -157.20 -66.89 -6.49
N GLN A 504 -157.60 -65.66 -6.82
CA GLN A 504 -158.99 -65.22 -6.79
C GLN A 504 -159.84 -65.97 -7.83
N SER A 505 -159.36 -66.08 -9.07
CA SER A 505 -160.06 -66.80 -10.14
C SER A 505 -160.19 -68.30 -9.86
N ALA A 506 -159.19 -68.92 -9.21
CA ALA A 506 -159.24 -70.32 -8.81
C ALA A 506 -160.35 -70.59 -7.78
N LYS A 507 -160.59 -69.68 -6.82
CA LYS A 507 -161.68 -69.79 -5.83
C LYS A 507 -163.07 -69.68 -6.46
N GLU A 508 -163.25 -68.78 -7.43
CA GLU A 508 -164.51 -68.64 -8.17
C GLU A 508 -164.83 -69.91 -8.98
N GLY A 509 -163.82 -70.47 -9.66
CA GLY A 509 -163.96 -71.72 -10.41
C GLY A 509 -164.36 -72.92 -9.53
N MET A 510 -163.78 -73.01 -8.32
CA MET A 510 -164.12 -74.07 -7.36
C MET A 510 -165.61 -74.04 -6.95
N THR A 511 -166.16 -72.83 -6.78
CA THR A 511 -167.57 -72.63 -6.38
C THR A 511 -168.54 -73.09 -7.46
N ILE A 512 -168.17 -72.94 -8.74
CA ILE A 512 -168.98 -73.39 -9.89
C ILE A 512 -168.98 -74.92 -9.98
N ILE A 513 -167.80 -75.56 -9.80
CA ILE A 513 -167.65 -77.02 -9.81
C ILE A 513 -168.51 -77.68 -8.72
N GLU A 514 -168.50 -77.13 -7.49
CA GLU A 514 -169.33 -77.64 -6.38
C GLU A 514 -170.83 -77.62 -6.69
N ARG A 515 -171.29 -76.60 -7.42
CA ARG A 515 -172.70 -76.46 -7.81
C ARG A 515 -173.10 -77.48 -8.87
N SER A 516 -172.29 -77.63 -9.92
CA SER A 516 -172.54 -78.61 -10.99
C SER A 516 -172.55 -80.06 -10.49
N THR A 517 -171.67 -80.40 -9.54
CA THR A 517 -171.59 -81.76 -8.98
C THR A 517 -172.85 -82.15 -8.21
N ARG A 518 -173.46 -81.16 -7.53
CA ARG A 518 -174.70 -81.35 -6.74
C ARG A 518 -175.90 -81.63 -7.64
N ASP A 519 -176.01 -80.90 -8.74
CA ASP A 519 -177.16 -81.01 -9.65
C ASP A 519 -177.12 -82.33 -10.45
N ILE A 520 -175.93 -82.78 -10.87
CA ILE A 520 -175.74 -84.09 -11.52
C ILE A 520 -176.18 -85.24 -10.61
N SER A 521 -175.89 -85.15 -9.32
CA SER A 521 -176.24 -86.19 -8.34
C SER A 521 -177.74 -86.34 -8.16
N LEU A 522 -178.50 -85.22 -8.22
CA LEU A 522 -179.96 -85.25 -8.11
C LEU A 522 -180.62 -85.88 -9.36
N LEU A 523 -180.05 -85.64 -10.54
CA LEU A 523 -180.55 -86.21 -11.79
C LEU A 523 -180.38 -87.74 -11.85
N ALA A 524 -179.31 -88.25 -11.23
CA ALA A 524 -178.99 -89.68 -11.24
C ALA A 524 -179.92 -90.51 -10.33
N ASP A 525 -180.35 -89.99 -9.19
CA ASP A 525 -181.14 -90.76 -8.21
C ASP A 525 -182.57 -91.02 -8.71
N GLU A 526 -183.17 -90.06 -9.44
CA GLU A 526 -184.56 -90.16 -9.87
C GLU A 526 -184.77 -91.24 -10.95
N VAL A 527 -183.77 -91.46 -11.82
CA VAL A 527 -183.83 -92.45 -12.90
C VAL A 527 -183.76 -93.88 -12.36
N SER A 528 -183.02 -94.10 -11.27
CA SER A 528 -182.72 -95.46 -10.80
C SER A 528 -183.89 -96.17 -10.13
N LYS A 529 -184.92 -95.45 -9.66
CA LYS A 529 -185.94 -96.06 -8.78
C LYS A 529 -187.10 -96.77 -9.49
N ALA A 530 -187.34 -96.59 -10.78
CA ALA A 530 -188.65 -96.98 -11.34
C ALA A 530 -188.73 -98.33 -12.12
N VAL A 531 -187.65 -99.10 -12.31
CA VAL A 531 -187.65 -100.25 -13.27
C VAL A 531 -187.83 -101.65 -12.64
N GLY A 532 -187.91 -101.82 -11.31
CA GLY A 532 -187.82 -103.17 -10.71
C GLY A 532 -189.12 -103.89 -10.30
N LYS A 533 -189.81 -104.58 -11.25
CA LYS A 533 -190.47 -105.93 -11.12
C LYS A 533 -191.95 -106.06 -11.56
N SER A 534 -192.17 -106.86 -12.63
CA SER A 534 -193.44 -107.49 -13.06
C SER A 534 -193.26 -109.00 -13.41
N LYS A 535 -193.97 -109.89 -12.66
CA LYS A 535 -194.74 -111.17 -12.91
C LYS A 535 -194.51 -112.11 -14.17
N PRO A 536 -195.26 -113.26 -14.42
CA PRO A 536 -195.65 -114.51 -13.68
C PRO A 536 -195.72 -115.87 -14.53
N TRP A 537 -196.16 -116.98 -13.88
CA TRP A 537 -196.65 -118.37 -14.29
C TRP A 537 -195.66 -119.44 -14.82
N ARG A 538 -195.80 -120.75 -14.53
CA ARG A 538 -196.88 -121.58 -13.93
C ARG A 538 -196.58 -122.11 -12.53
#